data_AF-A0A382XYM1-F1
#
_entry.id   AF-A0A382XYM1-F1
#
_cell.length_a   1.000
_cell.length_b   1.000
_cell.length_c   1.000
_cell.angle_alpha   90.00
_cell.angle_beta   90.00
_cell.angle_gamma   90.00
#
_symmetry.space_group_name_H-M   'P 1'
#
loop_
_entity.id
_entity.type
_entity.pdbx_description
1 polymer ?
#
loop_
_entity_poly.entity_id
_entity_poly.type
_entity_poly.pdbx_seq_one_letter_code
_entity_poly.pdbx_strand_id
1 'polypeptide(L)' 'MTSPRTLFDKIWDAHVVDEQDDGTCLIYIDRHLVHEVTSPQAFEGLRV' A
#
# COMPACT_ATOMS: atom_id res chain seq x y z
N MET A 1 13.96 4.27 25.97
CA MET A 1 14.91 4.26 24.83
C MET A 1 14.14 3.76 23.62
N THR A 2 14.10 4.49 22.52
CA THR A 2 13.47 4.01 21.29
C THR A 2 14.28 2.85 20.72
N SER A 3 13.67 1.69 20.56
CA SER A 3 14.30 0.55 19.88
C SER A 3 14.73 0.97 18.47
N PRO A 4 15.90 0.50 18.00
CA PRO A 4 16.31 0.70 16.62
C PRO A 4 15.23 0.16 15.68
N ARG A 5 14.76 0.98 14.73
CA ARG A 5 13.84 0.57 13.66
C ARG A 5 14.60 0.31 12.38
N THR A 6 14.22 -0.75 11.67
CA THR A 6 14.74 -1.03 10.33
C THR A 6 14.26 0.02 9.33
N LEU A 7 14.85 0.05 8.14
CA LEU A 7 14.34 0.90 7.05
C LEU A 7 12.92 0.49 6.65
N PHE A 8 12.64 -0.82 6.66
CA PHE A 8 11.32 -1.35 6.35
C PHE A 8 10.26 -0.81 7.32
N ASP A 9 10.50 -0.89 8.63
CA ASP A 9 9.56 -0.39 9.65
C ASP A 9 9.26 1.10 9.45
N LYS A 10 10.31 1.89 9.17
CA LYS A 10 10.16 3.33 8.96
C LYS A 10 9.31 3.65 7.73
N ILE A 11 9.46 2.89 6.65
CA ILE A 11 8.67 3.08 5.43
C ILE A 11 7.25 2.60 5.68
N TRP A 12 7.06 1.42 6.25
CA TRP A 12 5.74 0.87 6.57
C TRP A 12 4.92 1.84 7.43
N ASP A 13 5.48 2.27 8.57
CA ASP A 13 4.83 3.20 9.51
C ASP A 13 4.45 4.55 8.85
N ALA A 14 5.17 4.95 7.80
CA ALA A 14 4.90 6.20 7.08
C ALA A 14 3.74 6.08 6.08
N HIS A 15 3.31 4.87 5.70
CA HIS A 15 2.30 4.64 4.66
C HIS A 15 1.02 3.97 5.17
N VAL A 16 0.99 3.45 6.40
CA VAL A 16 -0.26 2.98 7.02
C VAL A 16 -1.18 4.18 7.28
N VAL A 17 -2.38 4.11 6.72
CA VAL A 17 -3.45 5.11 6.91
C VAL A 17 -4.37 4.70 8.06
N ASP A 18 -4.68 3.41 8.15
CA ASP A 18 -5.55 2.83 9.18
C ASP A 18 -5.20 1.35 9.39
N GLU A 19 -5.47 0.84 10.58
CA GLU A 19 -5.32 -0.57 10.95
C GLU A 19 -6.61 -1.04 11.60
N GLN A 20 -7.23 -2.06 10.99
CA GLN A 20 -8.45 -2.66 11.52
C GLN A 20 -8.16 -3.63 12.68
N ASP A 21 -9.19 -3.94 13.46
CA ASP A 21 -9.08 -4.81 14.65
C ASP A 21 -8.55 -6.23 14.35
N ASP A 22 -8.65 -6.69 13.09
CA ASP A 22 -8.12 -7.97 12.63
C ASP A 22 -6.66 -7.92 12.14
N GLY A 23 -6.03 -6.74 12.24
CA GLY A 23 -4.67 -6.48 11.79
C GLY A 23 -4.56 -6.09 10.30
N THR A 24 -5.67 -5.96 9.58
CA THR A 24 -5.65 -5.51 8.18
C THR A 24 -5.28 -4.03 8.12
N CYS A 25 -4.19 -3.71 7.42
CA CYS A 25 -3.73 -2.33 7.24
C CYS A 25 -4.22 -1.76 5.91
N LEU A 26 -4.82 -0.56 5.96
CA LEU A 26 -5.00 0.30 4.80
C LEU A 26 -3.70 1.06 4.54
N ILE A 27 -3.15 0.94 3.33
CA ILE A 27 -1.84 1.53 2.98
C ILE A 27 -2.01 2.53 1.84
N TYR A 28 -1.37 3.69 1.97
CA TYR A 28 -1.25 4.67 0.90
C TYR A 28 -0.17 4.25 -0.11
N ILE A 29 -0.51 4.25 -1.40
CA ILE A 29 0.41 3.90 -2.49
C ILE A 29 0.74 5.16 -3.29
N ASP A 30 1.98 5.65 -3.19
CA ASP A 30 2.41 6.91 -3.83
C ASP A 30 2.48 6.83 -5.35
N ARG A 31 2.75 5.63 -5.89
CA ARG A 31 2.96 5.45 -7.32
C ARG A 31 2.56 4.07 -7.78
N HIS A 32 1.70 4.04 -8.80
CA HIS A 32 1.35 2.84 -9.53
C HIS A 32 2.13 2.83 -10.85
N LEU A 33 2.93 1.79 -11.07
CA LEU A 33 3.59 1.53 -12.36
C LEU A 33 2.91 0.31 -12.98
N VAL A 34 2.44 0.48 -14.21
CA VAL A 34 1.68 -0.55 -14.91
C VAL A 34 2.40 -0.89 -16.21
N HIS A 35 2.48 -2.18 -16.54
CA HIS A 35 3.02 -2.66 -17.81
C HIS A 35 1.96 -3.45 -18.58
N GLU A 36 1.88 -3.23 -19.89
CA GLU A 36 0.75 -3.64 -20.72
C GLU A 36 0.75 -5.13 -21.05
N VAL A 37 0.19 -5.94 -20.14
CA VAL A 37 -0.36 -7.28 -20.44
C VAL A 37 -1.64 -7.53 -19.64
N THR A 38 -1.81 -6.88 -18.47
CA THR A 38 -2.95 -7.07 -17.56
C THR A 38 -3.72 -5.78 -17.23
N SER A 39 -3.29 -4.64 -17.79
CA SER A 39 -3.90 -3.33 -17.53
C SER A 39 -5.36 -3.26 -17.92
N PRO A 40 -5.80 -3.73 -19.11
CA PRO A 40 -7.21 -3.62 -19.51
C PRO A 40 -8.18 -4.25 -18.50
N GLN A 41 -7.83 -5.40 -17.92
CA GLN A 41 -8.64 -6.09 -16.92
C GLN A 41 -8.71 -5.32 -15.59
N ALA A 42 -7.60 -4.70 -15.16
CA ALA A 42 -7.56 -3.92 -13.93
C ALA A 42 -8.42 -2.63 -14.02
N PHE A 43 -8.46 -2.01 -15.19
CA PHE A 43 -9.24 -0.77 -15.41
C PHE A 43 -10.73 -1.00 -15.71
N GLU A 44 -11.14 -2.20 -16.15
CA GLU A 44 -12.57 -2.51 -16.34
C GLU A 44 -13.36 -2.37 -15.03
N GLY A 45 -12.77 -2.78 -13.90
CA GLY A 45 -13.38 -2.61 -12.57
C GLY A 45 -13.50 -1.16 -12.08
N LEU A 46 -12.91 -0.19 -12.80
CA LEU A 46 -12.98 1.24 -12.51
C LEU A 46 -13.99 1.99 -13.39
N ARG A 47 -14.60 1.35 -14.39
CA ARG A 47 -15.62 1.97 -15.23
C ARG A 47 -16.95 2.03 -14.46
N VAL A 48 -17.46 3.27 -14.28
CA VAL A 48 -18.77 3.61 -13.70
C VAL A 48 -19.81 3.76 -14.80
#